data_AF-A0A7K2MCP0-F1
#
_entry.id   AF-A0A7K2MCP0-F1
#
_cell.length_a   1.000
_cell.length_b   1.000
_cell.length_c   1.000
_cell.angle_alpha   90.00
_cell.angle_beta   90.00
_cell.angle_gamma   90.00
#
_symmetry.space_group_name_H-M   'P 1'
#
loop_
_entity.id
_entity.type
_entity.pdbx_description
1 polymer ?
#
loop_
_entity_poly.entity_id
_entity_poly.type
_entity_poly.pdbx_seq_one_letter_code
_entity_poly.pdbx_strand_id
1 'polypeptide(L)'
;GRDTGQILAAAADGELQALLVAGVEIADLPDPARARAALAEVGFLVSLELRPSEVSEHADVVLPVAAVAEKAGTFLNWEGRVRFFEAALKPDQMTRRPAPSDLRVLQMLADTMDVHLGLPDLRT
;
A
#
# COMPACT_ATOMS: atom_id res chain seq x y z
N GLY A 1 -11.24 -11.40 8.81
CA GLY A 1 -9.93 -10.86 9.20
C GLY A 1 -10.11 -9.85 10.31
N ARG A 2 -9.01 -9.33 10.87
CA ARG A 2 -9.05 -8.17 11.78
C ARG A 2 -9.40 -6.90 10.99
N ASP A 3 -10.16 -5.99 11.59
CA ASP A 3 -10.32 -4.64 11.06
C ASP A 3 -9.09 -3.76 11.38
N THR A 4 -9.03 -2.54 10.85
CA THR A 4 -7.89 -1.62 11.05
C THR A 4 -7.62 -1.34 12.53
N GLY A 5 -8.64 -1.14 13.34
CA GLY A 5 -8.47 -0.86 14.78
C GLY A 5 -7.92 -2.07 15.52
N GLN A 6 -8.41 -3.26 15.19
CA GLN A 6 -7.92 -4.53 15.72
C GLN A 6 -6.49 -4.84 15.27
N ILE A 7 -6.12 -4.48 14.04
CA ILE A 7 -4.75 -4.61 13.53
C ILE A 7 -3.79 -3.71 14.32
N LEU A 8 -4.14 -2.43 14.49
CA LEU A 8 -3.31 -1.48 15.23
C LEU A 8 -3.18 -1.85 16.71
N ALA A 9 -4.27 -2.31 17.33
CA ALA A 9 -4.25 -2.84 18.69
C ALA A 9 -3.30 -4.04 18.81
N ALA A 10 -3.45 -5.04 17.94
CA ALA A 10 -2.62 -6.24 17.94
C ALA A 10 -1.14 -5.93 17.65
N ALA A 11 -0.84 -4.93 16.83
CA ALA A 11 0.53 -4.47 16.61
C ALA A 11 1.12 -3.80 17.87
N ALA A 12 0.37 -2.93 18.53
CA ALA A 12 0.79 -2.28 19.77
C ALA A 12 0.96 -3.28 20.93
N ASP A 13 0.13 -4.33 20.99
CA ASP A 13 0.18 -5.38 22.00
C ASP A 13 1.23 -6.46 21.68
N GLY A 14 1.92 -6.37 20.54
CA GLY A 14 2.96 -7.31 20.09
C GLY A 14 2.42 -8.64 19.55
N GLU A 15 1.11 -8.81 19.39
CA GLU A 15 0.50 -9.97 18.73
C GLU A 15 0.81 -10.02 17.22
N LEU A 16 0.87 -8.85 16.58
CA LEU A 16 1.32 -8.71 15.19
C LEU A 16 2.73 -8.14 15.19
N GLN A 17 3.67 -8.91 14.63
CA GLN A 17 5.08 -8.54 14.59
C GLN A 17 5.44 -7.65 13.40
N ALA A 18 4.57 -7.59 12.39
CA ALA A 18 4.83 -6.82 11.18
C ALA A 18 3.55 -6.22 10.60
N LEU A 19 3.70 -5.08 9.93
CA LEU A 19 2.64 -4.40 9.19
C LEU A 19 3.10 -4.09 7.76
N LEU A 20 2.16 -4.23 6.82
CA LEU A 20 2.28 -3.73 5.45
C LEU A 20 1.20 -2.67 5.27
N VAL A 21 1.60 -1.42 5.06
CA VAL A 21 0.68 -0.27 4.98
C VAL A 21 0.73 0.33 3.58
N ALA A 22 -0.43 0.63 3.02
CA ALA A 22 -0.55 1.23 1.69
C ALA A 22 -1.75 2.19 1.64
N GLY A 23 -1.52 3.44 1.24
CA GLY A 23 -2.59 4.42 1.04
C GLY A 23 -3.37 4.81 2.30
N VAL A 24 -2.72 4.80 3.47
CA VAL A 24 -3.32 5.20 4.74
C VAL A 24 -2.70 6.50 5.21
N GLU A 25 -3.53 7.49 5.53
CA GLU A 25 -3.12 8.70 6.24
C GLU A 25 -3.51 8.56 7.72
N ILE A 26 -2.55 8.74 8.63
CA ILE A 26 -2.76 8.48 10.06
C ILE A 26 -3.81 9.44 10.63
N ALA A 27 -3.82 10.68 10.15
CA ALA A 27 -4.78 11.70 10.57
C ALA A 27 -6.24 11.36 10.23
N ASP A 28 -6.47 10.48 9.25
CA ASP A 28 -7.81 10.05 8.84
C ASP A 28 -8.35 8.89 9.70
N LEU A 29 -7.53 8.32 10.59
CA LEU A 29 -7.94 7.22 11.46
C LEU A 29 -8.76 7.72 12.66
N PRO A 30 -9.67 6.89 13.20
CA PRO A 30 -10.48 7.27 14.37
C PRO A 30 -9.66 7.63 15.63
N ASP A 31 -8.46 7.05 15.77
CA ASP A 31 -7.52 7.35 16.86
C ASP A 31 -6.09 7.47 16.29
N PRO A 32 -5.72 8.67 15.79
CA PRO A 32 -4.40 8.90 15.19
C PRO A 32 -3.26 8.73 16.20
N ALA A 33 -3.48 9.01 17.48
CA ALA A 33 -2.45 8.89 18.52
C ALA A 33 -2.10 7.41 18.76
N ARG A 34 -3.12 6.55 18.88
CA ARG A 34 -2.92 5.11 18.99
C ARG A 34 -2.29 4.52 17.73
N ALA A 35 -2.68 4.99 16.55
CA ALA A 35 -2.07 4.55 15.30
C ALA A 35 -0.56 4.86 15.25
N ARG A 36 -0.14 6.08 15.61
CA ARG A 36 1.29 6.42 15.73
C ARG A 36 2.04 5.52 16.71
N ALA A 37 1.47 5.29 17.89
CA ALA A 37 2.07 4.40 18.88
C ALA A 37 2.24 2.98 18.33
N ALA A 38 1.22 2.43 17.68
CA ALA A 38 1.29 1.10 17.07
C ALA A 38 2.36 1.01 15.96
N LEU A 39 2.48 2.04 15.11
CA LEU A 39 3.50 2.07 14.05
C LEU A 39 4.92 2.27 14.59
N ALA A 40 5.08 2.94 15.73
CA ALA A 40 6.38 3.12 16.38
C ALA A 40 6.86 1.87 17.12
N GLU A 41 5.94 1.05 17.63
CA GLU A 41 6.25 -0.15 18.44
C GLU A 41 6.25 -1.45 17.64
N VAL A 42 5.66 -1.49 16.43
CA VAL A 42 5.64 -2.71 15.61
C VAL A 42 7.07 -3.12 15.23
N GLY A 43 7.35 -4.41 15.30
CA GLY A 43 8.71 -4.93 15.07
C GLY A 43 9.23 -4.82 13.64
N PHE A 44 8.34 -4.71 12.65
CA PHE A 44 8.72 -4.51 11.25
C PHE A 44 7.61 -3.84 10.44
N LEU A 45 7.89 -2.70 9.82
CA LEU A 45 6.92 -1.92 9.04
C LEU A 45 7.39 -1.74 7.59
N VAL A 46 6.56 -2.18 6.64
CA VAL A 46 6.73 -1.91 5.21
C VAL A 46 5.66 -0.92 4.76
N SER A 47 6.05 0.18 4.13
CA SER A 47 5.10 1.15 3.53
C SER A 47 5.18 1.18 2.00
N LEU A 48 4.02 1.12 1.33
CA LEU A 48 3.87 1.37 -0.10
C LEU A 48 3.54 2.85 -0.33
N GLU A 49 4.47 3.60 -0.92
CA GLU A 49 4.41 5.06 -0.93
C GLU A 49 4.53 5.70 -2.31
N LEU A 50 3.76 6.77 -2.51
CA LEU A 50 3.90 7.69 -3.66
C LEU A 50 4.87 8.84 -3.35
N ARG A 51 4.95 9.23 -2.07
CA ARG A 51 5.71 10.34 -1.52
C ARG A 51 6.03 10.06 -0.05
N PRO A 52 6.98 10.76 0.58
CA PRO A 52 7.11 10.74 2.03
C PRO A 52 5.79 11.08 2.74
N SER A 53 5.50 10.32 3.80
CA SER A 53 4.31 10.35 4.65
C SER A 53 4.69 10.11 6.11
N GLU A 54 3.77 10.38 7.04
CA GLU A 54 3.97 10.07 8.46
C GLU A 54 4.18 8.56 8.69
N VAL A 55 3.52 7.69 7.92
CA VAL A 55 3.74 6.23 7.97
C VAL A 55 5.17 5.89 7.54
N SER A 56 5.66 6.51 6.46
CA SER A 56 6.99 6.24 5.92
C SER A 56 8.12 6.66 6.86
N GLU A 57 7.87 7.61 7.77
CA GLU A 57 8.83 8.03 8.80
C GLU A 57 9.04 6.94 9.87
N HIS A 58 8.05 6.08 10.07
CA HIS A 58 8.12 4.93 10.96
C HIS A 58 8.56 3.64 10.26
N ALA A 59 8.59 3.60 8.93
CA ALA A 59 8.77 2.36 8.18
C ALA A 59 10.25 1.92 8.10
N ASP A 60 10.49 0.63 8.32
CA ASP A 60 11.79 0.01 8.08
C ASP A 60 12.11 -0.10 6.58
N VAL A 61 11.07 -0.31 5.77
CA VAL A 61 11.17 -0.40 4.31
C VAL A 61 10.11 0.45 3.65
N VAL A 62 10.54 1.34 2.75
CA VAL A 62 9.64 2.11 1.88
C VAL A 62 9.76 1.60 0.45
N LEU A 63 8.66 1.09 -0.10
CA LEU A 63 8.58 0.63 -1.48
C LEU A 63 7.82 1.68 -2.31
N PRO A 64 8.50 2.34 -3.28
CA PRO A 64 7.83 3.31 -4.14
C PRO A 64 6.87 2.60 -5.10
N VAL A 65 5.65 3.11 -5.21
CA VAL A 65 4.60 2.58 -6.08
C VAL A 65 4.11 3.62 -7.09
N ALA A 66 3.49 3.15 -8.17
CA ALA A 66 2.95 4.01 -9.22
C ALA A 66 1.70 4.76 -8.75
N ALA A 67 1.67 6.06 -9.02
CA ALA A 67 0.48 6.87 -8.85
C ALA A 67 -0.63 6.40 -9.80
N VAL A 68 -1.89 6.72 -9.49
CA VAL A 68 -3.05 6.37 -10.34
C VAL A 68 -2.87 6.88 -11.77
N ALA A 69 -2.27 8.06 -11.96
CA ALA A 69 -2.02 8.62 -13.29
C ALA A 69 -0.99 7.83 -14.11
N GLU A 70 -0.12 7.04 -13.46
CA GLU A 70 1.01 6.32 -14.07
C GLU A 70 0.67 4.84 -14.39
N LYS A 71 -0.54 4.37 -14.05
CA LYS A 71 -0.97 2.98 -14.23
C LYS A 71 -2.40 2.89 -14.77
N ALA A 72 -2.73 1.79 -15.42
CA ALA A 72 -4.12 1.46 -15.76
C ALA A 72 -4.82 0.75 -14.60
N GLY A 73 -6.15 0.79 -14.57
CA GLY A 73 -6.92 0.11 -13.55
C GLY A 73 -8.40 0.38 -13.60
N THR A 74 -9.07 0.16 -12.47
CA THR A 74 -10.49 0.44 -12.29
C THR A 74 -10.79 1.07 -10.95
N PHE A 75 -11.78 1.96 -10.92
CA PHE A 75 -12.45 2.37 -9.69
C PHE A 75 -13.86 1.81 -9.63
N LEU A 76 -14.30 1.45 -8.43
CA LEU A 76 -15.70 1.21 -8.12
C LEU A 76 -16.30 2.51 -7.60
N ASN A 77 -17.34 3.03 -8.25
CA ASN A 77 -18.00 4.24 -7.77
C ASN A 77 -19.01 3.94 -6.64
N TRP A 78 -19.59 4.99 -6.06
CA TRP A 78 -20.58 4.91 -4.98
C TRP A 78 -21.85 4.11 -5.32
N GLU A 79 -22.14 3.90 -6.61
CA GLU A 79 -23.27 3.10 -7.08
C GLU A 79 -22.88 1.64 -7.36
N GLY A 80 -21.66 1.24 -7.00
CA GLY A 80 -21.13 -0.10 -7.27
C GLY A 80 -20.79 -0.35 -8.74
N ARG A 81 -20.61 0.70 -9.56
CA ARG A 81 -20.24 0.55 -10.98
C ARG A 81 -18.73 0.64 -11.17
N VAL A 82 -18.19 -0.38 -11.85
CA VAL A 82 -16.77 -0.44 -12.24
C VAL A 82 -16.52 0.52 -13.41
N ARG A 83 -15.46 1.33 -13.30
CA ARG A 83 -15.00 2.25 -14.35
C ARG A 83 -13.52 2.01 -14.62
N PHE A 84 -13.23 1.57 -15.84
CA PHE A 84 -11.86 1.37 -16.33
C PHE A 84 -11.22 2.69 -16.70
N PHE A 85 -9.92 2.79 -16.50
CA PHE A 85 -9.09 3.90 -16.94
C PHE A 85 -7.72 3.39 -17.40
N GLU A 86 -7.16 4.13 -18.35
CA GLU A 86 -5.80 3.93 -18.86
C GLU A 86 -4.82 4.85 -18.11
N ALA A 87 -3.52 4.55 -18.21
CA ALA A 87 -2.48 5.44 -17.70
C ALA A 87 -2.55 6.79 -18.44
N ALA A 88 -2.67 7.88 -17.69
CA ALA A 88 -2.66 9.24 -18.24
C ALA A 88 -1.25 9.71 -18.58
N LEU A 89 -0.27 9.28 -17.79
CA LEU A 89 1.16 9.49 -18.03
C LEU A 89 1.77 8.18 -18.51
N LYS A 90 2.09 8.12 -19.80
CA LYS A 90 2.69 6.95 -20.43
C LYS A 90 4.19 6.88 -20.12
N PRO A 91 4.79 5.67 -20.11
CA PRO A 91 6.21 5.51 -19.81
C PRO A 91 7.15 6.36 -20.68
N ASP A 92 6.82 6.58 -21.94
CA ASP A 92 7.59 7.40 -22.90
C ASP A 92 7.49 8.91 -22.62
N GLN A 93 6.53 9.34 -21.79
CA GLN A 93 6.32 10.73 -21.38
C GLN A 93 7.01 11.07 -20.05
N MET A 94 7.54 10.07 -19.35
CA MET A 94 8.14 10.23 -18.03
C MET A 94 9.65 10.44 -18.12
N THR A 95 10.19 11.35 -17.30
CA THR A 95 11.64 11.61 -17.21
C THR A 95 12.38 10.63 -16.31
N ARG A 96 11.63 9.81 -15.55
CA ARG A 96 12.14 8.77 -14.65
C ARG A 96 11.53 7.43 -15.04
N ARG A 97 12.19 6.34 -14.63
CA ARG A 97 11.59 5.00 -14.72
C ARG A 97 10.28 4.98 -13.91
N PRO A 98 9.17 4.49 -14.49
CA PRO A 98 7.92 4.33 -13.75
C PRO A 98 8.11 3.40 -12.55
N ALA A 99 7.52 3.75 -11.42
CA ALA A 99 7.43 2.85 -10.28
C ALA A 99 6.52 1.65 -10.64
N PRO A 100 6.72 0.47 -10.02
CA PRO A 100 5.78 -0.64 -10.17
C PRO A 100 4.41 -0.28 -9.58
N SER A 101 3.33 -0.87 -10.08
CA SER A 101 2.02 -0.78 -9.42
C SER A 101 2.05 -1.48 -8.06
N ASP A 102 1.18 -1.08 -7.13
CA ASP A 102 1.03 -1.75 -5.84
C ASP A 102 0.75 -3.25 -6.02
N LEU A 103 -0.08 -3.62 -7.01
CA LEU A 103 -0.35 -5.01 -7.35
C LEU A 103 0.93 -5.76 -7.75
N ARG A 104 1.79 -5.14 -8.57
CA ARG A 104 3.07 -5.74 -8.97
C ARG A 104 4.00 -5.91 -7.77
N VAL A 105 4.05 -4.92 -6.88
CA VAL A 105 4.84 -5.02 -5.63
C VAL A 105 4.32 -6.15 -4.74
N LEU A 106 3.01 -6.24 -4.53
CA LEU A 106 2.38 -7.31 -3.77
C LEU A 106 2.66 -8.69 -4.38
N GLN A 107 2.62 -8.81 -5.72
CA GLN A 107 2.98 -10.04 -6.42
C GLN A 107 4.45 -10.41 -6.18
N MET A 108 5.37 -9.44 -6.29
CA MET A 108 6.79 -9.70 -6.04
C MET A 108 7.07 -10.11 -4.59
N LEU A 109 6.39 -9.52 -3.62
CA LEU A 109 6.48 -9.91 -2.21
C LEU A 109 5.96 -11.34 -2.03
N ALA A 110 4.81 -11.67 -2.62
CA ALA A 110 4.22 -13.00 -2.53
C ALA A 110 5.11 -14.07 -3.20
N ASP A 111 5.65 -13.80 -4.39
CA ASP A 111 6.61 -14.68 -5.08
C ASP A 111 7.85 -14.94 -4.22
N THR A 112 8.37 -13.90 -3.55
CA THR A 112 9.53 -14.03 -2.64
C THR A 112 9.21 -14.89 -1.43
N MET A 113 7.95 -14.89 -0.97
CA MET A 113 7.46 -15.70 0.13
C MET A 113 6.97 -17.09 -0.30
N ASP A 114 7.14 -17.46 -1.58
CA ASP A 114 6.61 -18.69 -2.18
C ASP A 114 5.07 -18.83 -2.02
N VAL A 115 4.36 -17.68 -2.09
CA VAL A 115 2.90 -17.59 -2.04
C VAL A 115 2.37 -17.20 -3.41
N HIS A 116 1.55 -18.06 -4.00
CA HIS A 116 0.92 -17.76 -5.28
C HIS A 116 -0.45 -17.08 -5.08
N LEU A 117 -0.54 -15.77 -5.35
CA LEU A 117 -1.79 -15.01 -5.21
C LEU A 117 -2.83 -15.32 -6.30
N GLY A 118 -2.42 -15.93 -7.42
CA GLY A 118 -3.31 -16.23 -8.55
C GLY A 118 -3.90 -15.00 -9.23
N LEU A 119 -3.29 -13.83 -9.07
CA LEU A 119 -3.74 -12.58 -9.66
C LEU A 119 -3.09 -12.37 -11.03
N PRO A 120 -3.85 -12.03 -12.09
CA PRO A 120 -3.27 -11.69 -13.38
C PRO A 120 -2.48 -10.38 -13.26
N ASP A 121 -1.28 -10.35 -13.86
CA ASP A 121 -0.54 -9.08 -13.99
C ASP A 121 -1.33 -8.12 -14.89
N LEU A 122 -1.26 -6.82 -14.62
CA LEU A 122 -1.86 -5.83 -15.51
C LEU A 122 -1.13 -5.90 -16.85
N ARG A 123 -1.88 -6.08 -17.95
CA ARG A 123 -1.30 -6.03 -19.29
C ARG A 123 -0.71 -4.62 -19.48
N THR A 124 0.61 -4.56 -19.57
CA THR A 124 1.39 -3.35 -19.88
C THR A 124 1.22 -2.90 -21.32
#